data_AF-A0A348NTG4-F1
#
_entry.id   AF-A0A348NTG4-F1
#
_cell.length_a   1.000
_cell.length_b   1.000
_cell.length_c   1.000
_cell.angle_alpha   90.00
_cell.angle_beta   90.00
_cell.angle_gamma   90.00
#
_symmetry.space_group_name_H-M   'P 1'
#
loop_
_entity.id
_entity.type
_entity.pdbx_description
1 polymer ?
#
loop_
_entity_poly.entity_id
_entity_poly.type
_entity_poly.pdbx_seq_one_letter_code
_entity_poly.pdbx_strand_id
1 'polypeptide(L)'
;MEVNLLAAQIAAFQTDEAVETYRRLRRRADLSDGDSAAAAALYACAGLDDLPMAEVFKAAETATGLVRTADDIVIDFLGVGGRDSVEFLAECMTAVALLFDGDLDRSAAKFSAVRNLPGAQHRVWKIYVLGGLALARALAGHANEARSNAMAALEVAEANGITYHHSLAFAHFALVRVALDQLDQNMAAYHLGESGIRAHTTRLAANVAIQHLLEVEQTALWESPDVALTQLRSTRHNPREPKIVTGLRQALELRLLIATGKRDQARGLLDLSPQARTLTPQLIDLELEAGDADAARHALSRWDQPAVRYRAPHSDGCGRGRERSAQPRCPRAPARP
;
A
#
# COMPACT_ATOMS: atom_id res chain seq x y z
N MET A 1 -7.15 -19.90 22.10
CA MET A 1 -5.81 -20.55 21.99
C MET A 1 -5.31 -20.57 20.54
N GLU A 2 -6.11 -20.97 19.56
CA GLU A 2 -5.67 -21.04 18.15
C GLU A 2 -5.35 -19.69 17.50
N VAL A 3 -6.01 -18.58 17.89
CA VAL A 3 -5.63 -17.23 17.43
C VAL A 3 -4.21 -16.84 17.91
N ASN A 4 -3.83 -17.23 19.13
CA ASN A 4 -2.47 -17.03 19.64
C ASN A 4 -1.45 -17.91 18.89
N LEU A 5 -1.84 -19.12 18.49
CA LEU A 5 -1.01 -19.96 17.62
C LEU A 5 -0.80 -19.29 16.26
N LEU A 6 -1.87 -18.75 15.66
CA LEU A 6 -1.77 -17.98 14.41
C LEU A 6 -0.81 -16.80 14.55
N ALA A 7 -0.95 -15.99 15.60
CA ALA A 7 -0.06 -14.87 15.88
C ALA A 7 1.41 -15.32 16.05
N ALA A 8 1.65 -16.42 16.78
CA ALA A 8 2.98 -16.97 16.97
C ALA A 8 3.60 -17.50 15.66
N GLN A 9 2.81 -18.16 14.81
CA GLN A 9 3.25 -18.63 13.49
C GLN A 9 3.65 -17.47 12.59
N ILE A 10 2.88 -16.38 12.58
CA ILE A 10 3.20 -15.15 11.83
C ILE A 10 4.49 -14.52 12.35
N ALA A 11 4.61 -14.37 13.68
CA ALA A 11 5.82 -13.83 14.30
C ALA A 11 7.06 -14.69 14.02
N ALA A 12 6.88 -16.00 13.80
CA ALA A 12 7.92 -16.95 13.42
C ALA A 12 8.13 -17.09 11.90
N PHE A 13 7.45 -16.30 11.06
CA PHE A 13 7.50 -16.37 9.60
C PHE A 13 7.13 -17.76 9.03
N GLN A 14 6.16 -18.43 9.67
CA GLN A 14 5.59 -19.71 9.27
C GLN A 14 4.31 -19.48 8.46
N THR A 15 4.44 -18.89 7.27
CA THR A 15 3.31 -18.37 6.47
C THR A 15 2.33 -19.46 6.06
N ASP A 16 2.82 -20.62 5.60
CA ASP A 16 1.96 -21.74 5.18
C ASP A 16 1.15 -22.30 6.36
N GLU A 17 1.79 -22.48 7.51
CA GLU A 17 1.13 -22.93 8.73
C GLU A 17 0.12 -21.91 9.26
N ALA A 18 0.46 -20.61 9.20
CA ALA A 18 -0.44 -19.53 9.56
C ALA A 18 -1.68 -19.50 8.63
N VAL A 19 -1.49 -19.64 7.32
CA VAL A 19 -2.58 -19.71 6.33
C VAL A 19 -3.51 -20.88 6.64
N GLU A 20 -2.95 -22.07 6.93
CA GLU A 20 -3.77 -23.24 7.25
C GLU A 20 -4.48 -23.09 8.61
N THR A 21 -3.82 -22.54 9.63
CA THR A 21 -4.47 -22.21 10.91
C THR A 21 -5.63 -21.24 10.72
N TYR A 22 -5.45 -20.19 9.92
CA TYR A 22 -6.54 -19.25 9.59
C TYR A 22 -7.70 -19.95 8.87
N ARG A 23 -7.42 -20.83 7.89
CA ARG A 23 -8.47 -21.61 7.21
C ARG A 23 -9.25 -22.50 8.16
N ARG A 24 -8.59 -23.12 9.15
CA ARG A 24 -9.27 -23.91 10.20
C ARG A 24 -10.15 -23.02 11.08
N LEU A 25 -9.62 -21.90 11.57
CA LEU A 25 -10.36 -20.92 12.37
C LEU A 25 -11.63 -20.44 11.63
N ARG A 26 -11.54 -20.12 10.34
CA ARG A 26 -12.69 -19.64 9.54
C ARG A 26 -13.81 -20.68 9.35
N ARG A 27 -13.52 -21.97 9.55
CA ARG A 27 -14.53 -23.05 9.42
C ARG A 27 -15.25 -23.32 10.74
N ARG A 28 -14.82 -22.72 11.84
CA ARG A 28 -15.44 -22.88 13.15
C ARG A 28 -16.69 -22.02 13.26
N ALA A 29 -17.80 -22.64 13.63
CA ALA A 29 -19.07 -21.95 13.87
C ALA A 29 -19.17 -21.32 15.27
N ASP A 30 -18.25 -21.68 16.17
CA ASP A 30 -18.21 -21.26 17.57
C ASP A 30 -17.20 -20.14 17.85
N LEU A 31 -16.55 -19.61 16.81
CA LEU A 31 -15.60 -18.51 16.96
C LEU A 31 -16.36 -17.21 17.15
N SER A 32 -15.97 -16.42 18.15
CA SER A 32 -16.60 -15.12 18.37
C SER A 32 -16.24 -14.13 17.27
N ASP A 33 -17.00 -13.03 17.16
CA ASP A 33 -16.73 -11.98 16.17
C ASP A 33 -15.38 -11.30 16.44
N GLY A 34 -15.04 -11.05 17.71
CA GLY A 34 -13.73 -10.51 18.10
C GLY A 34 -12.56 -11.43 17.71
N ASP A 35 -12.68 -12.73 17.94
CA ASP A 35 -11.66 -13.72 17.54
C ASP A 35 -11.55 -13.83 16.01
N SER A 36 -12.69 -13.80 15.33
CA SER A 36 -12.76 -13.82 13.86
C SER A 36 -12.10 -12.57 13.25
N ALA A 37 -12.34 -11.40 13.86
CA ALA A 37 -11.71 -10.14 13.46
C ALA A 37 -10.19 -10.18 13.64
N ALA A 38 -9.72 -10.64 14.81
CA ALA A 38 -8.30 -10.79 15.10
C ALA A 38 -7.63 -11.76 14.12
N ALA A 39 -8.24 -12.92 13.87
CA ALA A 39 -7.73 -13.92 12.94
C ALA A 39 -7.64 -13.35 11.50
N ALA A 40 -8.65 -12.61 11.05
CA ALA A 40 -8.65 -11.99 9.73
C ALA A 40 -7.60 -10.87 9.59
N ALA A 41 -7.41 -10.04 10.62
CA ALA A 41 -6.37 -9.01 10.62
C ALA A 41 -4.96 -9.62 10.59
N LEU A 42 -4.71 -10.63 11.43
CA LEU A 42 -3.45 -11.39 11.45
C LEU A 42 -3.17 -12.05 10.09
N TYR A 43 -4.17 -12.70 9.50
CA TYR A 43 -4.06 -13.30 8.18
C TYR A 43 -3.73 -12.27 7.09
N ALA A 44 -4.33 -11.08 7.13
CA ALA A 44 -3.99 -9.99 6.23
C ALA A 44 -2.51 -9.57 6.36
N CYS A 45 -1.98 -9.48 7.59
CA CYS A 45 -0.56 -9.20 7.84
C CYS A 45 0.37 -10.29 7.30
N ALA A 46 0.01 -11.57 7.51
CA ALA A 46 0.77 -12.71 7.00
C ALA A 46 0.81 -12.74 5.46
N GLY A 47 -0.24 -12.24 4.82
CA GLY A 47 -0.41 -12.29 3.38
C GLY A 47 0.53 -11.42 2.56
N LEU A 48 1.27 -10.50 3.19
CA LEU A 48 2.18 -9.62 2.47
C LEU A 48 3.35 -10.38 1.81
N ASP A 49 3.69 -11.57 2.29
CA ASP A 49 4.75 -12.41 1.71
C ASP A 49 4.25 -13.27 0.53
N ASP A 50 3.11 -13.94 0.68
CA ASP A 50 2.71 -15.05 -0.21
C ASP A 50 1.29 -14.99 -0.80
N LEU A 51 0.44 -14.05 -0.34
CA LEU A 51 -0.94 -13.95 -0.80
C LEU A 51 -1.10 -12.87 -1.89
N PRO A 52 -2.02 -13.09 -2.85
CA PRO A 52 -2.44 -12.01 -3.73
C PRO A 52 -2.97 -10.82 -2.93
N MET A 53 -2.62 -9.59 -3.32
CA MET A 53 -3.06 -8.37 -2.61
C MET A 53 -4.59 -8.23 -2.52
N ALA A 54 -5.34 -8.81 -3.46
CA ALA A 54 -6.80 -8.87 -3.40
C ALA A 54 -7.30 -9.72 -2.21
N GLU A 55 -6.60 -10.79 -1.84
CA GLU A 55 -6.93 -11.59 -0.66
C GLU A 55 -6.58 -10.85 0.63
N VAL A 56 -5.43 -10.17 0.67
CA VAL A 56 -5.03 -9.30 1.79
C VAL A 56 -6.09 -8.21 2.02
N PHE A 57 -6.51 -7.53 0.94
CA PHE A 57 -7.54 -6.50 0.99
C PHE A 57 -8.87 -7.05 1.54
N LYS A 58 -9.33 -8.19 1.02
CA LYS A 58 -10.57 -8.82 1.47
C LYS A 58 -10.52 -9.25 2.94
N ALA A 59 -9.39 -9.81 3.39
CA ALA A 59 -9.19 -10.19 4.79
C ALA A 59 -9.21 -8.98 5.71
N ALA A 60 -8.54 -7.89 5.31
CA ALA A 60 -8.53 -6.63 6.02
C ALA A 60 -9.93 -5.97 6.11
N GLU A 61 -10.70 -5.97 5.02
CA GLU A 61 -12.09 -5.49 5.05
C GLU A 61 -12.99 -6.35 5.95
N THR A 62 -12.80 -7.68 5.91
CA THR A 62 -13.54 -8.61 6.77
C THR A 62 -13.25 -8.31 8.25
N ALA A 63 -11.97 -8.15 8.61
CA ALA A 63 -11.57 -7.80 9.97
C ALA A 63 -12.18 -6.46 10.42
N THR A 64 -12.16 -5.45 9.54
CA THR A 64 -12.75 -4.12 9.78
C THR A 64 -14.26 -4.20 10.01
N GLY A 65 -14.98 -5.02 9.23
CA GLY A 65 -16.41 -5.24 9.40
C GLY A 65 -16.73 -5.87 10.75
N LEU A 66 -16.03 -6.96 11.08
CA LEU A 66 -16.24 -7.72 12.31
C LEU A 66 -15.87 -6.93 13.56
N VAL A 67 -14.74 -6.20 13.56
CA VAL A 67 -14.30 -5.43 14.73
C VAL A 67 -15.25 -4.27 15.08
N ARG A 68 -16.03 -3.78 14.11
CA ARG A 68 -17.05 -2.73 14.35
C ARG A 68 -18.33 -3.27 14.96
N THR A 69 -18.69 -4.52 14.70
CA THR A 69 -19.92 -5.15 15.17
C THR A 69 -19.72 -6.08 16.36
N ALA A 70 -18.47 -6.49 16.64
CA ALA A 70 -18.13 -7.30 17.78
C ALA A 70 -18.57 -6.59 19.07
N ASP A 71 -19.36 -7.26 19.90
CA ASP A 71 -19.73 -6.82 21.25
C ASP A 71 -18.83 -7.46 22.33
N ASP A 72 -17.99 -8.42 21.92
CA ASP A 72 -17.13 -9.23 22.78
C ASP A 72 -15.70 -8.69 22.90
N ILE A 73 -14.92 -9.31 23.78
CA ILE A 73 -13.50 -8.98 24.00
C ILE A 73 -12.71 -9.52 22.81
N VAL A 74 -12.11 -8.60 22.05
CA VAL A 74 -11.12 -8.95 21.03
C VAL A 74 -9.85 -9.43 21.72
N ILE A 75 -9.40 -10.65 21.40
CA ILE A 75 -8.22 -11.26 22.03
C ILE A 75 -7.00 -10.33 21.95
N ASP A 76 -6.30 -10.20 23.08
CA ASP A 76 -4.94 -9.72 23.11
C ASP A 76 -3.98 -10.83 22.66
N PHE A 77 -3.36 -10.66 21.49
CA PHE A 77 -2.30 -11.54 21.02
C PHE A 77 -0.96 -10.83 21.19
N LEU A 78 -0.04 -11.47 21.92
CA LEU A 78 1.35 -11.03 22.12
C LEU A 78 1.50 -9.65 22.81
N GLY A 79 0.48 -9.16 23.53
CA GLY A 79 0.51 -7.85 24.18
C GLY A 79 0.22 -6.68 23.22
N VAL A 80 -0.31 -7.01 22.04
CA VAL A 80 -0.56 -6.08 20.94
C VAL A 80 -1.96 -6.29 20.33
N GLY A 81 -2.86 -7.01 21.00
CA GLY A 81 -4.25 -7.21 20.54
C GLY A 81 -5.25 -6.28 21.23
N GLY A 82 -6.52 -6.70 21.27
CA GLY A 82 -7.64 -5.81 21.62
C GLY A 82 -8.24 -5.07 20.42
N ARG A 83 -9.38 -4.41 20.63
CA ARG A 83 -10.19 -3.82 19.55
C ARG A 83 -9.40 -2.81 18.71
N ASP A 84 -8.78 -1.83 19.38
CA ASP A 84 -8.05 -0.73 18.72
C ASP A 84 -6.89 -1.25 17.88
N SER A 85 -6.23 -2.31 18.35
CA SER A 85 -5.13 -2.98 17.69
C SER A 85 -5.58 -3.73 16.43
N VAL A 86 -6.67 -4.48 16.53
CA VAL A 86 -7.23 -5.21 15.40
C VAL A 86 -7.80 -4.26 14.35
N GLU A 87 -8.49 -3.20 14.77
CA GLU A 87 -8.96 -2.14 13.86
C GLU A 87 -7.77 -1.48 13.16
N PHE A 88 -6.74 -1.10 13.92
CA PHE A 88 -5.53 -0.51 13.36
C PHE A 88 -4.89 -1.43 12.31
N LEU A 89 -4.66 -2.71 12.63
CA LEU A 89 -4.03 -3.66 11.71
C LEU A 89 -4.86 -3.86 10.45
N ALA A 90 -6.18 -4.03 10.59
CA ALA A 90 -7.09 -4.19 9.46
C ALA A 90 -7.09 -2.96 8.54
N GLU A 91 -7.23 -1.77 9.11
CA GLU A 91 -7.24 -0.51 8.37
C GLU A 91 -5.86 -0.24 7.72
N CYS A 92 -4.76 -0.56 8.40
CA CYS A 92 -3.40 -0.44 7.90
C CYS A 92 -3.13 -1.42 6.75
N MET A 93 -3.55 -2.68 6.86
CA MET A 93 -3.37 -3.67 5.78
C MET A 93 -4.23 -3.33 4.56
N THR A 94 -5.37 -2.67 4.75
CA THR A 94 -6.13 -2.10 3.63
C THR A 94 -5.31 -1.04 2.89
N ALA A 95 -4.63 -0.14 3.61
CA ALA A 95 -3.77 0.87 3.01
C ALA A 95 -2.58 0.27 2.24
N VAL A 96 -1.97 -0.79 2.80
CA VAL A 96 -0.86 -1.53 2.17
C VAL A 96 -1.33 -2.26 0.92
N ALA A 97 -2.49 -2.93 0.96
CA ALA A 97 -3.03 -3.59 -0.22
C ALA A 97 -3.32 -2.58 -1.36
N LEU A 98 -3.85 -1.39 -1.03
CA LEU A 98 -4.04 -0.30 -2.00
C LEU A 98 -2.69 0.20 -2.57
N LEU A 99 -1.66 0.34 -1.74
CA LEU A 99 -0.31 0.72 -2.18
C LEU A 99 0.22 -0.27 -3.22
N PHE A 100 0.13 -1.56 -2.91
CA PHE A 100 0.65 -2.62 -3.77
C PHE A 100 -0.23 -2.91 -5.00
N ASP A 101 -1.52 -2.55 -4.96
CA ASP A 101 -2.40 -2.52 -6.13
C ASP A 101 -2.10 -1.33 -7.07
N GLY A 102 -1.33 -0.34 -6.60
CA GLY A 102 -0.96 0.85 -7.36
C GLY A 102 -1.94 2.03 -7.21
N ASP A 103 -2.93 1.94 -6.31
CA ASP A 103 -3.86 3.03 -5.99
C ASP A 103 -3.25 3.94 -4.91
N LEU A 104 -2.23 4.71 -5.32
CA LEU A 104 -1.39 5.49 -4.42
C LEU A 104 -2.18 6.57 -3.66
N ASP A 105 -3.15 7.21 -4.31
CA ASP A 105 -3.98 8.25 -3.70
C ASP A 105 -4.87 7.67 -2.59
N ARG A 106 -5.57 6.56 -2.87
CA ARG A 106 -6.42 5.91 -1.85
C ARG A 106 -5.58 5.29 -0.75
N SER A 107 -4.40 4.76 -1.08
CA SER A 107 -3.44 4.28 -0.09
C SER A 107 -2.99 5.40 0.85
N ALA A 108 -2.54 6.55 0.31
CA ALA A 108 -2.09 7.69 1.10
C ALA A 108 -3.23 8.24 1.98
N ALA A 109 -4.44 8.38 1.44
CA ALA A 109 -5.61 8.79 2.22
C ALA A 109 -5.90 7.81 3.37
N LYS A 110 -5.81 6.51 3.11
CA LYS A 110 -6.04 5.46 4.12
C LYS A 110 -4.96 5.48 5.20
N PHE A 111 -3.66 5.54 4.86
CA PHE A 111 -2.60 5.67 5.85
C PHE A 111 -2.74 6.93 6.70
N SER A 112 -3.14 8.06 6.10
CA SER A 112 -3.40 9.30 6.83
C SER A 112 -4.54 9.15 7.85
N ALA A 113 -5.61 8.41 7.50
CA ALA A 113 -6.68 8.09 8.42
C ALA A 113 -6.23 7.14 9.55
N VAL A 114 -5.52 6.06 9.19
CA VAL A 114 -4.98 5.05 10.12
C VAL A 114 -4.07 5.68 11.18
N ARG A 115 -3.28 6.70 10.81
CA ARG A 115 -2.40 7.44 11.73
C ARG A 115 -3.14 8.04 12.93
N ASN A 116 -4.44 8.30 12.81
CA ASN A 116 -5.25 8.91 13.86
C ASN A 116 -6.02 7.87 14.70
N LEU A 117 -5.92 6.58 14.39
CA LEU A 117 -6.57 5.53 15.18
C LEU A 117 -5.88 5.36 16.54
N PRO A 118 -6.61 4.97 17.60
CA PRO A 118 -6.02 4.73 18.92
C PRO A 118 -4.87 3.71 18.89
N GLY A 119 -4.98 2.67 18.07
CA GLY A 119 -3.90 1.69 17.90
C GLY A 119 -2.57 2.33 17.47
N ALA A 120 -2.60 3.38 16.65
CA ALA A 120 -1.40 4.05 16.13
C ALA A 120 -0.49 4.67 17.21
N GLN A 121 -0.90 4.69 18.49
CA GLN A 121 -0.03 5.06 19.62
C GLN A 121 1.09 4.04 19.85
N HIS A 122 0.95 2.79 19.39
CA HIS A 122 2.03 1.82 19.43
C HIS A 122 3.18 2.25 18.49
N ARG A 123 4.40 2.32 19.03
CA ARG A 123 5.55 2.97 18.36
C ARG A 123 5.92 2.30 17.02
N VAL A 124 5.95 0.97 16.97
CA VAL A 124 6.26 0.21 15.74
C VAL A 124 5.22 0.49 14.65
N TRP A 125 3.95 0.58 15.04
CA TRP A 125 2.84 0.84 14.13
C TRP A 125 2.85 2.25 13.58
N LYS A 126 3.16 3.23 14.43
CA LYS A 126 3.39 4.61 14.01
C LYS A 126 4.49 4.69 12.95
N ILE A 127 5.63 4.02 13.17
CA ILE A 127 6.73 3.96 12.20
C ILE A 127 6.25 3.38 10.87
N TYR A 128 5.53 2.25 10.91
CA TYR A 128 5.04 1.57 9.71
C TYR A 128 4.06 2.43 8.89
N VAL A 129 3.13 3.13 9.55
CA VAL A 129 2.15 4.02 8.89
C VAL A 129 2.83 5.24 8.30
N LEU A 130 3.77 5.87 9.02
CA LEU A 130 4.52 7.01 8.50
C LEU A 130 5.38 6.61 7.29
N GLY A 131 6.06 5.46 7.36
CA GLY A 131 6.83 4.91 6.25
C GLY A 131 5.94 4.58 5.04
N GLY A 132 4.82 3.90 5.26
CA GLY A 132 3.86 3.55 4.21
C GLY A 132 3.27 4.79 3.52
N LEU A 133 2.88 5.81 4.30
CA LEU A 133 2.44 7.10 3.77
C LEU A 133 3.56 7.78 2.97
N ALA A 134 4.78 7.79 3.49
CA ALA A 134 5.93 8.38 2.81
C ALA A 134 6.19 7.71 1.46
N LEU A 135 6.15 6.38 1.40
CA LEU A 135 6.35 5.63 0.18
C LEU A 135 5.23 5.87 -0.84
N ALA A 136 3.96 5.84 -0.40
CA ALA A 136 2.83 6.17 -1.26
C ALA A 136 2.96 7.57 -1.87
N ARG A 137 3.37 8.56 -1.05
CA ARG A 137 3.62 9.93 -1.52
C ARG A 137 4.82 10.04 -2.45
N ALA A 138 5.92 9.32 -2.19
CA ALA A 138 7.10 9.33 -3.04
C ALA A 138 6.78 8.78 -4.43
N LEU A 139 6.10 7.63 -4.48
CA LEU A 139 5.71 7.00 -5.75
C LEU A 139 4.69 7.82 -6.54
N ALA A 140 3.90 8.65 -5.86
CA ALA A 140 2.97 9.60 -6.49
C ALA A 140 3.64 10.94 -6.90
N GLY A 141 4.95 11.11 -6.67
CA GLY A 141 5.68 12.34 -7.03
C GLY A 141 5.56 13.49 -6.02
N HIS A 142 5.01 13.25 -4.83
CA HIS A 142 4.88 14.25 -3.76
C HIS A 142 6.13 14.27 -2.85
N ALA A 143 7.27 14.69 -3.40
CA ALA A 143 8.57 14.58 -2.75
C ALA A 143 8.67 15.25 -1.36
N ASN A 144 8.05 16.42 -1.17
CA ASN A 144 8.08 17.13 0.11
C ASN A 144 7.32 16.39 1.22
N GLU A 145 6.10 15.92 0.91
CA GLU A 145 5.30 15.12 1.85
C GLU A 145 5.99 13.79 2.14
N ALA A 146 6.57 13.15 1.13
CA ALA A 146 7.30 11.91 1.27
C ALA A 146 8.48 12.06 2.24
N ARG A 147 9.34 13.07 2.02
CA ARG A 147 10.48 13.36 2.90
C ARG A 147 10.05 13.62 4.33
N SER A 148 9.05 14.49 4.53
CA SER A 148 8.58 14.84 5.87
C SER A 148 8.09 13.62 6.65
N ASN A 149 7.26 12.77 6.03
CA ASN A 149 6.76 11.57 6.70
C ASN A 149 7.85 10.51 6.92
N ALA A 150 8.78 10.34 5.98
CA ALA A 150 9.88 9.39 6.14
C ALA A 150 10.83 9.81 7.27
N MET A 151 11.21 11.09 7.34
CA MET A 151 12.03 11.61 8.43
C MET A 151 11.32 11.45 9.78
N ALA A 152 10.03 11.77 9.87
CA ALA A 152 9.25 11.54 11.08
C ALA A 152 9.22 10.05 11.51
N ALA A 153 9.18 9.12 10.55
CA ALA A 153 9.28 7.70 10.85
C ALA A 153 10.64 7.32 11.45
N LEU A 154 11.73 7.85 10.88
CA LEU A 154 13.09 7.61 11.36
C LEU A 154 13.33 8.23 12.74
N GLU A 155 12.86 9.45 12.98
CA GLU A 155 12.93 10.12 14.29
C GLU A 155 12.19 9.33 15.38
N VAL A 156 10.99 8.81 15.06
CA VAL A 156 10.26 7.94 15.99
C VAL A 156 11.03 6.65 16.25
N ALA A 157 11.66 6.05 15.24
CA ALA A 157 12.45 4.84 15.43
C ALA A 157 13.70 5.09 16.30
N GLU A 158 14.44 6.15 16.01
CA GLU A 158 15.64 6.53 16.77
C GLU A 158 15.31 6.81 18.24
N ALA A 159 14.30 7.64 18.50
CA ALA A 159 13.87 7.99 19.86
C ALA A 159 13.43 6.78 20.70
N ASN A 160 13.16 5.64 20.06
CA ASN A 160 12.67 4.43 20.72
C ASN A 160 13.63 3.23 20.57
N GLY A 161 14.82 3.41 19.99
CA GLY A 161 15.80 2.33 19.79
C GLY A 161 15.35 1.25 18.79
N ILE A 162 14.47 1.59 17.85
CA ILE A 162 13.87 0.64 16.88
C ILE A 162 14.59 0.78 15.52
N THR A 163 15.92 0.73 15.51
CA THR A 163 16.72 1.08 14.32
C THR A 163 16.77 -0.02 13.26
N TYR A 164 16.64 -1.29 13.64
CA TYR A 164 16.78 -2.45 12.74
C TYR A 164 15.45 -3.10 12.34
N HIS A 165 14.33 -2.44 12.61
CA HIS A 165 13.03 -3.02 12.31
C HIS A 165 12.68 -2.84 10.82
N HIS A 166 12.10 -3.89 10.23
CA HIS A 166 11.77 -3.91 8.81
C HIS A 166 10.74 -2.87 8.39
N SER A 167 9.93 -2.37 9.32
CA SER A 167 8.96 -1.29 9.09
C SER A 167 9.61 -0.01 8.56
N LEU A 168 10.91 0.15 8.74
CA LEU A 168 11.67 1.29 8.23
C LEU A 168 12.01 1.20 6.75
N ALA A 169 11.85 0.03 6.10
CA ALA A 169 12.15 -0.14 4.68
C ALA A 169 11.38 0.89 3.82
N PHE A 170 10.09 1.11 4.10
CA PHE A 170 9.28 2.07 3.35
C PHE A 170 9.75 3.53 3.50
N ALA A 171 10.18 3.93 4.69
CA ALA A 171 10.72 5.27 4.92
C ALA A 171 12.02 5.48 4.11
N HIS A 172 12.91 4.48 4.11
CA HIS A 172 14.13 4.55 3.31
C HIS A 172 13.85 4.50 1.81
N PHE A 173 12.96 3.63 1.31
CA PHE A 173 12.56 3.63 -0.11
C PHE A 173 12.03 5.00 -0.55
N ALA A 174 11.20 5.64 0.29
CA ALA A 174 10.69 6.97 0.02
C ALA A 174 11.82 8.01 -0.09
N LEU A 175 12.81 7.96 0.80
CA LEU A 175 13.95 8.89 0.79
C LEU A 175 14.90 8.62 -0.38
N VAL A 176 15.11 7.36 -0.78
CA VAL A 176 15.84 7.03 -2.01
C VAL A 176 15.15 7.66 -3.20
N ARG A 177 13.83 7.49 -3.34
CA ARG A 177 13.10 8.07 -4.47
C ARG A 177 13.18 9.60 -4.50
N VAL A 178 13.01 10.23 -3.33
CA VAL A 178 13.18 11.69 -3.21
C VAL A 178 14.59 12.14 -3.59
N ALA A 179 15.62 11.39 -3.20
CA ALA A 179 17.01 11.72 -3.53
C ALA A 179 17.28 11.54 -5.04
N LEU A 180 16.75 10.48 -5.66
CA LEU A 180 16.81 10.26 -7.11
C LEU A 180 16.16 11.41 -7.89
N ASP A 181 14.96 11.84 -7.48
CA ASP A 181 14.24 12.97 -8.10
C ASP A 181 15.03 14.30 -7.99
N GLN A 182 15.91 14.42 -6.99
CA GLN A 182 16.75 15.60 -6.77
C GLN A 182 18.19 15.45 -7.29
N LEU A 183 18.52 14.29 -7.88
CA LEU A 183 19.87 13.93 -8.31
C LEU A 183 20.93 13.97 -7.18
N ASP A 184 20.51 13.69 -5.93
CA ASP A 184 21.41 13.61 -4.77
C ASP A 184 21.96 12.18 -4.62
N GLN A 185 23.08 11.92 -5.27
CA GLN A 185 23.73 10.60 -5.31
C GLN A 185 24.10 10.08 -3.91
N ASN A 186 24.59 10.95 -3.04
CA ASN A 186 25.08 10.53 -1.72
C ASN A 186 23.91 10.09 -0.83
N MET A 187 22.82 10.85 -0.84
CA MET A 187 21.62 10.51 -0.07
C MET A 187 20.93 9.26 -0.62
N ALA A 188 20.87 9.11 -1.95
CA ALA A 188 20.31 7.91 -2.57
C ALA A 188 21.12 6.66 -2.18
N ALA A 189 22.46 6.71 -2.32
CA ALA A 189 23.32 5.58 -1.98
C ALA A 189 23.25 5.21 -0.49
N TYR A 190 23.23 6.21 0.41
CA TYR A 190 23.08 5.97 1.85
C TYR A 190 21.78 5.25 2.17
N HIS A 191 20.65 5.77 1.68
CA HIS A 191 19.35 5.18 1.99
C HIS A 191 19.10 3.86 1.27
N LEU A 192 19.72 3.62 0.10
CA LEU A 192 19.70 2.30 -0.56
C LEU A 192 20.43 1.24 0.26
N GLY A 193 21.55 1.59 0.90
CA GLY A 193 22.23 0.70 1.84
C GLY A 193 21.34 0.35 3.03
N GLU A 194 20.71 1.37 3.63
CA GLU A 194 19.80 1.17 4.77
C GLU A 194 18.55 0.37 4.41
N SER A 195 17.91 0.65 3.27
CA SER A 195 16.75 -0.12 2.82
C SER A 195 17.13 -1.53 2.39
N GLY A 196 18.30 -1.73 1.79
CA GLY A 196 18.80 -3.04 1.38
C GLY A 196 18.91 -4.01 2.55
N ILE A 197 19.51 -3.59 3.67
CA ILE A 197 19.60 -4.42 4.89
C ILE A 197 18.20 -4.86 5.35
N ARG A 198 17.22 -3.94 5.33
CA ARG A 198 15.87 -4.17 5.87
C ARG A 198 14.94 -4.90 4.91
N ALA A 199 15.12 -4.73 3.61
CA ALA A 199 14.36 -5.43 2.58
C ALA A 199 14.63 -6.94 2.64
N HIS A 200 15.89 -7.33 2.92
CA HIS A 200 16.30 -8.73 3.01
C HIS A 200 16.05 -9.38 4.37
N THR A 201 15.84 -8.60 5.44
CA THR A 201 15.41 -9.17 6.74
C THR A 201 13.95 -9.60 6.72
N THR A 202 13.13 -8.99 5.85
CA THR A 202 11.78 -9.49 5.55
C THR A 202 11.81 -10.40 4.34
N ARG A 203 11.03 -11.50 4.36
CA ARG A 203 10.81 -12.33 3.17
C ARG A 203 9.80 -11.70 2.19
N LEU A 204 9.49 -10.42 2.35
CA LEU A 204 8.58 -9.65 1.52
C LEU A 204 9.17 -9.45 0.13
N ALA A 205 8.80 -10.31 -0.81
CA ALA A 205 9.26 -10.27 -2.20
C ALA A 205 9.05 -8.89 -2.84
N ALA A 206 7.98 -8.18 -2.45
CA ALA A 206 7.70 -6.83 -2.92
C ALA A 206 8.75 -5.80 -2.48
N ASN A 207 9.26 -5.88 -1.25
CA ASN A 207 10.31 -4.98 -0.75
C ASN A 207 11.61 -5.19 -1.51
N VAL A 208 12.00 -6.44 -1.74
CA VAL A 208 13.19 -6.79 -2.52
C VAL A 208 13.05 -6.28 -3.96
N ALA A 209 11.87 -6.41 -4.56
CA ALA A 209 11.65 -5.93 -5.90
C ALA A 209 11.69 -4.39 -5.99
N ILE A 210 11.11 -3.67 -5.03
CA ILE A 210 11.21 -2.19 -4.96
C ILE A 210 12.66 -1.75 -4.76
N GLN A 211 13.39 -2.37 -3.82
CA GLN A 211 14.82 -2.12 -3.60
C GLN A 211 15.59 -2.24 -4.92
N HIS A 212 15.40 -3.36 -5.62
CA HIS A 212 16.09 -3.62 -6.88
C HIS A 212 15.75 -2.59 -7.97
N LEU A 213 14.48 -2.17 -8.09
CA LEU A 213 14.10 -1.15 -9.07
C LEU A 213 14.77 0.20 -8.77
N LEU A 214 14.89 0.58 -7.49
CA LEU A 214 15.59 1.79 -7.08
C LEU A 214 17.11 1.70 -7.35
N GLU A 215 17.72 0.52 -7.18
CA GLU A 215 19.12 0.27 -7.56
C GLU A 215 19.32 0.43 -9.08
N VAL A 216 18.41 -0.09 -9.90
CA VAL A 216 18.46 0.09 -11.36
C VAL A 216 18.31 1.56 -11.75
N GLU A 217 17.39 2.30 -11.12
CA GLU A 217 17.24 3.75 -11.34
C GLU A 217 18.52 4.51 -11.00
N GLN A 218 19.16 4.16 -9.88
CA GLN A 218 20.47 4.68 -9.49
C GLN A 218 21.52 4.41 -10.58
N THR A 219 21.68 3.15 -11.02
CA THR A 219 22.63 2.78 -12.10
C THR A 219 22.37 3.60 -13.36
N ALA A 220 21.10 3.83 -13.71
CA ALA A 220 20.73 4.59 -14.90
C ALA A 220 21.18 6.05 -14.85
N LEU A 221 21.11 6.68 -13.67
CA LEU A 221 21.46 8.09 -13.47
C LEU A 221 22.96 8.32 -13.37
N TRP A 222 23.69 7.42 -12.69
CA TRP A 222 25.09 7.68 -12.32
C TRP A 222 26.12 6.80 -13.03
N GLU A 223 25.70 5.71 -13.68
CA GLU A 223 26.60 4.84 -14.44
C GLU A 223 26.28 4.85 -15.93
N SER A 224 25.16 4.21 -16.32
CA SER A 224 24.76 4.08 -17.72
C SER A 224 23.34 3.52 -17.86
N PRO A 225 22.49 4.12 -18.71
CA PRO A 225 21.20 3.56 -19.08
C PRO A 225 21.26 2.15 -19.70
N ASP A 226 22.32 1.82 -20.47
CA ASP A 226 22.48 0.48 -21.06
C ASP A 226 22.82 -0.59 -20.01
N VAL A 227 23.66 -0.24 -19.02
CA VAL A 227 23.97 -1.12 -17.89
C VAL A 227 22.71 -1.35 -17.05
N ALA A 228 21.98 -0.28 -16.73
CA ALA A 228 20.72 -0.36 -16.00
C ALA A 228 19.67 -1.22 -16.74
N LEU A 229 19.54 -1.07 -18.06
CA LEU A 229 18.61 -1.89 -18.85
C LEU A 229 19.00 -3.37 -18.84
N THR A 230 20.30 -3.66 -18.94
CA THR A 230 20.82 -5.04 -18.84
C THR A 230 20.53 -5.63 -17.46
N GLN A 231 20.79 -4.86 -16.40
CA GLN A 231 20.49 -5.23 -15.02
C GLN A 231 18.99 -5.52 -14.84
N LEU A 232 18.11 -4.63 -15.30
CA LEU A 232 16.66 -4.78 -15.19
C LEU A 232 16.16 -6.08 -15.85
N ARG A 233 16.69 -6.41 -17.04
CA ARG A 233 16.31 -7.60 -17.82
C ARG A 233 16.92 -8.89 -17.30
N SER A 234 18.02 -8.82 -16.57
CA SER A 234 18.64 -9.99 -15.93
C SER A 234 17.81 -10.52 -14.75
N THR A 235 16.91 -9.69 -14.22
CA THR A 235 16.11 -10.01 -13.04
C THR A 235 14.94 -10.90 -13.39
N ARG A 236 14.83 -12.04 -12.70
CA ARG A 236 13.71 -12.98 -12.88
C ARG A 236 12.39 -12.32 -12.52
N HIS A 237 11.46 -12.31 -13.48
CA HIS A 237 10.09 -11.87 -13.21
C HIS A 237 9.39 -12.86 -12.27
N ASN A 238 8.80 -12.33 -11.20
CA ASN A 238 7.92 -13.09 -10.34
C ASN A 238 6.49 -12.94 -10.87
N PRO A 239 5.80 -14.02 -11.28
CA PRO A 239 4.43 -13.93 -11.79
C PRO A 239 3.41 -13.47 -10.73
N ARG A 240 3.80 -13.43 -9.45
CA ARG A 240 3.00 -12.90 -8.33
C ARG A 240 3.46 -11.51 -7.88
N GLU A 241 4.29 -10.83 -8.67
CA GLU A 241 4.76 -9.47 -8.38
C GLU A 241 3.54 -8.52 -8.24
N PRO A 242 3.50 -7.66 -7.20
CA PRO A 242 2.40 -6.73 -7.03
C PRO A 242 2.30 -5.74 -8.20
N LYS A 243 1.08 -5.28 -8.49
CA LYS A 243 0.81 -4.38 -9.63
C LYS A 243 1.68 -3.13 -9.62
N ILE A 244 1.91 -2.52 -8.45
CA ILE A 244 2.78 -1.34 -8.35
C ILE A 244 4.20 -1.65 -8.84
N VAL A 245 4.73 -2.82 -8.49
CA VAL A 245 6.09 -3.20 -8.86
C VAL A 245 6.18 -3.50 -10.36
N THR A 246 5.19 -4.21 -10.91
CA THR A 246 5.09 -4.41 -12.37
C THR A 246 5.00 -3.08 -13.11
N GLY A 247 4.16 -2.16 -12.64
CA GLY A 247 4.01 -0.83 -13.23
C GLY A 247 5.29 0.00 -13.18
N LEU A 248 5.99 0.01 -12.03
CA LEU A 248 7.28 0.68 -11.86
C LEU A 248 8.35 0.08 -12.78
N ARG A 249 8.43 -1.25 -12.86
CA ARG A 249 9.35 -1.97 -13.75
C ARG A 249 9.12 -1.61 -15.21
N GLN A 250 7.87 -1.62 -15.67
CA GLN A 250 7.52 -1.25 -17.04
C GLN A 250 7.84 0.22 -17.35
N ALA A 251 7.51 1.14 -16.44
CA ALA A 251 7.84 2.55 -16.59
C ALA A 251 9.35 2.78 -16.67
N LEU A 252 10.13 2.07 -15.85
CA LEU A 252 11.59 2.12 -15.87
C LEU A 252 12.16 1.53 -17.15
N GLU A 253 11.69 0.35 -17.59
CA GLU A 253 12.14 -0.26 -18.85
C GLU A 253 11.89 0.67 -20.03
N LEU A 254 10.70 1.27 -20.13
CA LEU A 254 10.40 2.25 -21.18
C LEU A 254 11.35 3.44 -21.16
N ARG A 255 11.58 4.05 -19.99
CA ARG A 255 12.54 5.15 -19.85
C ARG A 255 13.93 4.76 -20.33
N LEU A 256 14.41 3.58 -19.96
CA LEU A 256 15.72 3.09 -20.34
C LEU A 256 15.81 2.77 -21.85
N LEU A 257 14.75 2.22 -22.44
CA LEU A 257 14.69 1.99 -23.88
C LEU A 257 14.70 3.28 -24.68
N ILE A 258 13.96 4.30 -24.23
CA ILE A 258 13.98 5.65 -24.82
C ILE A 258 15.39 6.25 -24.69
N ALA A 259 15.96 6.25 -23.49
CA ALA A 259 17.28 6.81 -23.23
C ALA A 259 18.42 6.12 -24.00
N THR A 260 18.25 4.85 -24.37
CA THR A 260 19.22 4.07 -25.17
C THR A 260 18.88 4.04 -26.67
N GLY A 261 17.91 4.83 -27.13
CA GLY A 261 17.52 4.94 -28.54
C GLY A 261 16.78 3.71 -29.10
N LYS A 262 16.37 2.76 -28.27
CA LYS A 262 15.67 1.52 -28.65
C LYS A 262 14.16 1.74 -28.81
N ARG A 263 13.79 2.74 -29.65
CA ARG A 263 12.41 3.25 -29.79
C ARG A 263 11.40 2.18 -30.21
N ASP A 264 11.75 1.31 -31.15
CA ASP A 264 10.85 0.24 -31.61
C ASP A 264 10.50 -0.75 -30.49
N GLN A 265 11.46 -1.05 -29.61
CA GLN A 265 11.22 -1.88 -28.43
C GLN A 265 10.34 -1.16 -27.42
N ALA A 266 10.55 0.15 -27.21
CA ALA A 266 9.71 0.95 -26.32
C ALA A 266 8.25 0.99 -26.83
N ARG A 267 8.07 1.18 -28.14
CA ARG A 267 6.75 1.16 -28.79
C ARG A 267 6.06 -0.20 -28.62
N GLY A 268 6.78 -1.30 -28.91
CA GLY A 268 6.24 -2.65 -28.73
C GLY A 268 5.82 -2.94 -27.28
N LEU A 269 6.55 -2.42 -26.30
CA LEU A 269 6.19 -2.57 -24.88
C LEU A 269 4.91 -1.79 -24.51
N LEU A 270 4.72 -0.58 -25.05
CA LEU A 270 3.50 0.20 -24.89
C LEU A 270 2.28 -0.47 -25.54
N ASP A 271 2.45 -1.05 -26.73
CA ASP A 271 1.38 -1.73 -27.46
C ASP A 271 0.86 -2.98 -26.72
N LEU A 272 1.73 -3.63 -25.95
CA LEU A 272 1.37 -4.75 -25.07
C LEU A 272 0.72 -4.29 -23.75
N SER A 273 0.83 -3.01 -23.40
CA SER A 273 0.33 -2.43 -22.13
C SER A 273 -0.57 -1.18 -22.35
N PRO A 274 -1.58 -1.22 -23.24
CA PRO A 274 -2.24 -0.01 -23.74
C PRO A 274 -3.12 0.73 -22.73
N GLN A 275 -3.32 0.19 -21.52
CA GLN A 275 -4.25 0.73 -20.51
C GLN A 275 -3.56 1.27 -19.25
N ALA A 276 -2.24 1.20 -19.15
CA ALA A 276 -1.53 1.66 -17.97
C ALA A 276 -1.36 3.18 -18.02
N ARG A 277 -2.29 3.93 -17.41
CA ARG A 277 -2.17 5.39 -17.19
C ARG A 277 -0.81 5.79 -16.61
N THR A 278 -0.21 4.91 -15.82
CA THR A 278 1.13 5.07 -15.23
C THR A 278 2.25 5.21 -16.27
N LEU A 279 2.03 4.79 -17.52
CA LEU A 279 3.01 4.87 -18.62
C LEU A 279 2.83 6.11 -19.50
N THR A 280 1.85 6.98 -19.20
CA THR A 280 1.55 8.16 -20.03
C THR A 280 2.73 9.13 -20.14
N PRO A 281 3.52 9.41 -19.08
CA PRO A 281 4.72 10.22 -19.22
C PRO A 281 5.72 9.62 -20.23
N GLN A 282 5.94 8.30 -20.21
CA GLN A 282 6.86 7.64 -21.14
C GLN A 282 6.34 7.64 -22.58
N LEU A 283 5.01 7.57 -22.77
CA LEU A 283 4.42 7.77 -24.09
C LEU A 283 4.70 9.20 -24.60
N ILE A 284 4.52 10.22 -23.77
CA ILE A 284 4.81 11.61 -24.13
C ILE A 284 6.30 11.75 -24.52
N ASP A 285 7.22 11.23 -23.70
CA ASP A 285 8.65 11.26 -23.98
C ASP A 285 8.98 10.57 -25.31
N LEU A 286 8.36 9.42 -25.59
CA LEU A 286 8.57 8.68 -26.83
C LEU A 286 8.07 9.47 -28.07
N GLU A 287 6.91 10.12 -27.99
CA GLU A 287 6.39 10.92 -29.10
C GLU A 287 7.22 12.20 -29.32
N LEU A 288 7.68 12.84 -28.24
CA LEU A 288 8.58 14.00 -28.34
C LEU A 288 9.91 13.62 -28.99
N GLU A 289 10.49 12.48 -28.62
CA GLU A 289 11.70 11.92 -29.24
C GLU A 289 11.49 11.56 -30.72
N ALA A 290 10.27 11.15 -31.10
CA ALA A 290 9.89 10.90 -32.48
C ALA A 290 9.62 12.19 -33.28
N GLY A 291 9.56 13.36 -32.63
CA GLY A 291 9.21 14.63 -33.26
C GLY A 291 7.71 14.83 -33.49
N ASP A 292 6.85 13.97 -32.92
CA ASP A 292 5.39 14.06 -33.06
C ASP A 292 4.77 14.83 -31.88
N ALA A 293 4.88 16.16 -31.96
CA ALA A 293 4.34 17.06 -30.94
C ALA A 293 2.80 17.04 -30.84
N ASP A 294 2.09 16.57 -31.88
CA ASP A 294 0.63 16.43 -31.86
C ASP A 294 0.22 15.17 -31.07
N ALA A 295 0.88 14.03 -31.32
CA ALA A 295 0.67 12.82 -30.56
C ALA A 295 1.04 13.00 -29.08
N ALA A 296 2.15 13.68 -28.79
CA ALA A 296 2.55 14.04 -27.42
C ALA A 296 1.47 14.87 -26.70
N ARG A 297 0.93 15.91 -27.37
CA ARG A 297 -0.18 16.72 -26.82
C ARG A 297 -1.45 15.91 -26.63
N HIS A 298 -1.76 15.01 -27.54
CA HIS A 298 -2.92 14.14 -27.42
C HIS A 298 -2.77 13.17 -26.22
N ALA A 299 -1.58 12.60 -26.00
CA ALA A 299 -1.28 11.79 -24.83
C ALA A 299 -1.42 12.61 -23.52
N LEU A 300 -0.84 13.81 -23.46
CA LEU A 300 -0.96 14.72 -22.32
C LEU A 300 -2.42 15.07 -22.00
N SER A 301 -3.23 15.38 -23.02
CA SER A 301 -4.64 15.74 -22.82
C SER A 301 -5.48 14.60 -22.21
N ARG A 302 -5.07 13.34 -22.44
CA ARG A 302 -5.70 12.16 -21.82
C ARG A 302 -5.22 11.92 -20.40
N TRP A 303 -4.02 12.39 -20.06
CA TRP A 303 -3.46 12.31 -18.72
C TRP A 303 -4.21 13.23 -17.73
N ASP A 304 -4.46 14.48 -18.13
CA ASP A 304 -5.12 15.51 -17.31
C ASP A 304 -6.61 15.22 -17.03
N GLN A 305 -7.21 14.26 -17.72
CA GLN A 305 -8.58 13.86 -17.43
C GLN A 305 -8.60 13.02 -16.15
N PRO A 306 -9.31 13.44 -15.08
CA PRO A 306 -9.46 12.64 -13.89
C PRO A 306 -10.00 11.27 -14.30
N ALA A 307 -9.36 10.19 -13.84
CA ALA A 307 -9.89 8.85 -14.01
C ALA A 307 -11.34 8.92 -13.54
N VAL A 308 -12.29 8.60 -14.42
CA VAL A 308 -13.72 8.64 -14.13
C VAL A 308 -13.90 8.10 -12.72
N ARG A 309 -14.23 8.99 -11.78
CA ARG A 309 -14.31 8.64 -10.36
C ARG A 309 -15.18 7.40 -10.29
N TYR A 310 -14.61 6.29 -9.82
CA TYR A 310 -15.40 5.10 -9.53
C TYR A 310 -16.49 5.55 -8.55
N ARG A 311 -17.70 5.80 -9.05
CA ARG A 311 -18.87 5.96 -8.20
C ARG A 311 -19.03 4.61 -7.56
N ALA A 312 -18.69 4.52 -6.27
CA ALA A 312 -19.13 3.41 -5.45
C ALA A 312 -20.61 3.17 -5.78
N PRO A 313 -21.04 1.92 -6.00
CA PRO A 313 -22.44 1.63 -6.27
C PRO A 313 -23.24 2.24 -5.11
N HIS A 314 -24.04 3.26 -5.43
CA HIS A 314 -25.03 3.77 -4.49
C HIS A 314 -25.86 2.57 -4.05
N SER A 315 -25.89 2.33 -2.75
CA SER A 315 -26.84 1.45 -2.08
C SER A 315 -28.25 2.03 -2.18
N ASP A 316 -28.74 2.22 -3.41
CA ASP A 316 -30.15 2.47 -3.68
C ASP A 316 -30.87 1.12 -3.65
N GLY A 317 -31.34 0.73 -2.47
CA GLY A 317 -32.10 -0.50 -2.36
C GLY A 317 -32.44 -0.96 -0.96
N CYS A 318 -33.08 -0.12 -0.13
CA CYS A 318 -34.10 -0.64 0.79
C CYS A 318 -35.04 0.44 1.33
N GLY A 319 -36.26 0.47 0.80
CA GLY A 319 -37.45 0.44 1.66
C GLY A 319 -38.06 1.77 2.11
N ARG A 320 -38.56 2.59 1.18
CA ARG A 320 -39.77 3.38 1.49
C ARG A 320 -40.98 2.47 1.34
N GLY A 321 -41.64 2.17 2.45
CA GLY A 321 -42.88 1.42 2.48
C GLY A 321 -43.65 1.61 3.79
N ARG A 322 -44.69 2.46 3.70
CA ARG A 322 -45.91 2.52 4.54
C ARG A 322 -45.89 3.34 5.84
N GLU A 323 -46.34 4.58 5.64
CA GLU A 323 -47.42 5.24 6.38
C GLU A 323 -48.13 4.38 7.45
N ARG A 324 -48.01 4.79 8.72
CA ARG A 324 -49.16 4.83 9.65
C ARG A 324 -49.12 6.09 10.49
N SER A 325 -50.19 6.84 10.32
CA SER A 325 -50.71 7.96 11.08
C SER A 325 -50.82 7.66 12.59
N ALA A 326 -50.23 8.54 13.41
CA ALA A 326 -50.66 8.78 14.78
C ALA A 326 -50.31 10.24 15.18
N GLN A 327 -51.33 11.08 15.27
CA GLN A 327 -51.24 12.44 15.81
C GLN A 327 -50.96 12.39 17.33
N PRO A 328 -50.03 13.20 17.87
CA PRO A 328 -50.05 13.55 19.28
C PRO A 328 -50.94 14.78 19.50
N ARG A 329 -51.98 14.62 20.32
CA ARG A 329 -52.81 15.71 20.85
C ARG A 329 -51.96 16.62 21.74
N CYS A 330 -51.95 17.93 21.47
CA CYS A 330 -51.45 18.94 22.39
C CYS A 330 -52.37 19.04 23.63
N PRO A 331 -51.82 19.09 24.86
CA PRO A 331 -52.61 19.41 26.04
C PRO A 331 -52.90 20.91 26.12
N ARG A 332 -54.18 21.26 26.32
CA ARG A 332 -54.66 22.61 26.66
C ARG A 332 -54.10 23.05 28.02
N ALA A 333 -53.55 24.25 28.08
CA ALA A 333 -53.25 24.94 29.33
C ALA A 333 -54.55 25.40 30.04
N PRO A 334 -54.62 25.36 31.38
CA PRO A 334 -55.74 25.92 32.12
C PRO A 334 -55.62 27.44 32.28
N ALA A 335 -56.73 28.14 32.07
CA ALA A 335 -56.90 29.54 32.42
C ALA A 335 -56.83 29.72 33.94
N ARG A 336 -56.12 30.76 34.40
CA ARG A 336 -56.21 31.26 35.77
C ARG A 336 -57.11 32.51 35.79
N PRO A 337 -57.87 32.73 36.89
CA PRO A 337 -58.69 33.91 37.10
C PRO A 337 -57.86 35.19 37.29
#